data_AF-A0A1E1W195-F1
#
_entry.id   AF-A0A1E1W195-F1
#
_cell.length_a   1.000
_cell.length_b   1.000
_cell.length_c   1.000
_cell.angle_alpha   90.00
_cell.angle_beta   90.00
_cell.angle_gamma   90.00
#
_symmetry.space_group_name_H-M   'P 1'
#
loop_
_entity.id
_entity.type
_entity.pdbx_description
1 polymer ?
#
loop_
_entity_poly.entity_id
_entity_poly.type
_entity_poly.pdbx_seq_one_letter_code
_entity_poly.pdbx_strand_id
1 'polypeptide(L)'
;AEFAHKYGLPAGGIALRPGSPCDNFQGYCDVFLKCRAVDAEGPLVRLKNLLLNQATLRTVQAWVTEHWWAVLLAGVALVVLMGAFVKCCAVHTPSSNPKRPPARRLSETLRR
;
A
#
# COMPACT_ATOMS: atom_id res chain seq x y z
N ALA A 1 9.69 43.33 -7.96
CA ALA A 1 9.66 42.71 -9.30
C ALA A 1 10.82 41.73 -9.57
N GLU A 2 11.87 41.72 -8.75
CA GLU A 2 13.05 40.85 -8.93
C GLU A 2 12.74 39.34 -8.93
N PHE A 3 11.79 38.92 -8.07
CA PHE A 3 11.36 37.51 -7.99
C PHE A 3 10.71 37.00 -9.29
N ALA A 4 9.89 37.83 -9.94
CA ALA A 4 9.16 37.44 -11.15
C ALA A 4 10.12 37.13 -12.32
N HIS A 5 11.17 37.94 -12.47
CA HIS A 5 12.20 37.76 -13.50
C HIS A 5 13.03 36.48 -13.27
N LYS A 6 13.34 36.15 -12.02
CA LYS A 6 14.12 34.96 -11.65
C LYS A 6 13.42 33.64 -11.99
N TYR A 7 12.09 33.63 -12.05
CA TYR A 7 11.28 32.44 -12.31
C TYR A 7 10.49 32.49 -13.63
N GLY A 8 10.77 33.46 -14.51
CA GLY A 8 10.16 33.58 -15.84
C GLY A 8 8.65 33.86 -15.82
N LEU A 9 8.16 34.58 -14.80
CA LEU A 9 6.76 34.95 -14.69
C LEU A 9 6.45 36.19 -15.56
N PRO A 10 5.24 36.31 -16.14
CA PRO A 10 4.87 37.46 -16.96
C PRO A 10 4.93 38.77 -16.17
N ALA A 11 5.32 39.86 -16.86
CA ALA A 11 5.39 41.18 -16.27
C ALA A 11 3.98 41.79 -16.17
N GLY A 12 3.44 41.81 -14.94
CA GLY A 12 2.10 42.33 -14.64
C GLY A 12 1.17 41.25 -14.09
N GLY A 13 0.65 41.47 -12.89
CA GLY A 13 -0.23 40.53 -12.18
C GLY A 13 -0.05 40.61 -10.66
N ILE A 14 -1.04 40.10 -9.92
CA ILE A 14 -0.97 39.96 -8.45
C ILE A 14 -0.56 38.52 -8.14
N ALA A 15 0.50 38.37 -7.36
CA ALA A 15 0.91 37.05 -6.86
C ALA A 15 -0.08 36.59 -5.79
N LEU A 16 -0.75 35.46 -6.02
CA LEU A 16 -1.57 34.83 -4.99
C LEU A 16 -0.67 34.20 -3.92
N ARG A 17 -1.20 34.07 -2.69
CA ARG A 17 -0.50 33.41 -1.60
C ARG A 17 -0.27 31.92 -1.92
N PRO A 18 0.86 31.33 -1.52
CA PRO A 18 1.06 29.89 -1.62
C PRO A 18 -0.11 29.12 -0.98
N GLY A 19 -0.58 28.07 -1.66
CA GLY A 19 -1.75 27.28 -1.25
C GLY A 19 -3.11 27.83 -1.70
N SER A 20 -3.16 28.99 -2.36
CA SER A 20 -4.42 29.49 -2.95
C SER A 20 -4.89 28.59 -4.11
N PRO A 21 -6.20 28.40 -4.31
CA PRO A 21 -6.73 27.69 -5.47
C PRO A 21 -6.40 28.44 -6.77
N CYS A 22 -6.04 27.70 -7.81
CA CYS A 22 -5.79 28.18 -9.17
C CYS A 22 -6.50 27.26 -10.18
N ASP A 23 -6.64 27.71 -11.43
CA ASP A 23 -7.26 26.95 -12.52
C ASP A 23 -8.65 26.39 -12.16
N ASN A 24 -9.61 27.28 -11.86
CA ASN A 24 -11.00 26.90 -11.48
C ASN A 24 -11.09 25.84 -10.36
N PHE A 25 -10.30 25.99 -9.30
CA PHE A 25 -10.21 25.04 -8.18
C PHE A 25 -9.66 23.65 -8.56
N GLN A 26 -9.07 23.50 -9.74
CA GLN A 26 -8.40 22.27 -10.16
C GLN A 26 -6.91 22.25 -9.83
N GLY A 27 -6.38 23.29 -9.19
CA GLY A 27 -5.00 23.34 -8.75
C GLY A 27 -4.75 24.20 -7.52
N TYR A 28 -3.53 24.14 -7.00
CA TYR A 28 -3.03 25.04 -5.95
C TYR A 28 -1.75 25.74 -6.42
N CYS A 29 -1.56 26.98 -5.99
CA CYS A 29 -0.30 27.69 -6.21
C CYS A 29 0.78 27.19 -5.25
N ASP A 30 1.90 26.73 -5.81
CA ASP A 30 3.10 26.36 -5.05
C ASP A 30 3.91 27.61 -4.62
N VAL A 31 4.92 27.44 -3.77
CA VAL A 31 5.83 28.51 -3.28
C VAL A 31 6.51 29.27 -4.44
N PHE A 32 6.65 28.63 -5.60
CA PHE A 32 7.20 29.20 -6.82
C PHE A 32 6.18 29.93 -7.71
N LEU A 33 4.97 30.21 -7.21
CA LEU A 33 3.89 30.87 -7.96
C LEU A 33 3.47 30.12 -9.23
N LYS A 34 3.65 28.78 -9.24
CA LYS A 34 3.17 27.90 -10.31
C LYS A 34 1.91 27.18 -9.88
N CYS A 35 0.94 27.06 -10.79
CA CYS A 35 -0.27 26.28 -10.55
C CYS A 35 0.03 24.78 -10.71
N ARG A 36 -0.17 23.99 -9.65
CA ARG A 36 -0.06 22.52 -9.66
C ARG A 36 -1.47 21.94 -9.66
N ALA A 37 -1.80 21.14 -10.67
CA ALA A 37 -3.09 20.47 -10.75
C ALA A 37 -3.26 19.49 -9.58
N VAL A 38 -4.45 19.50 -8.97
CA VAL A 38 -4.90 18.49 -8.02
C VAL A 38 -5.42 17.32 -8.83
N ASP A 39 -4.64 16.25 -8.90
CA ASP A 39 -5.08 15.01 -9.54
C ASP A 39 -6.08 14.29 -8.61
N ALA A 40 -7.37 14.56 -8.82
CA ALA A 40 -8.46 13.90 -8.11
C ALA A 40 -8.57 12.39 -8.47
N GLU A 41 -7.93 11.96 -9.55
CA GLU A 41 -7.89 10.58 -10.02
C GLU A 41 -6.47 10.00 -10.03
N GLY A 42 -5.77 10.16 -8.91
CA GLY A 42 -4.45 9.56 -8.75
C GLY A 42 -4.43 8.06 -9.10
N PRO A 43 -3.25 7.51 -9.43
CA PRO A 43 -3.09 6.11 -9.86
C PRO A 43 -3.65 5.11 -8.83
N LEU A 44 -3.66 5.48 -7.55
CA LEU A 44 -4.22 4.68 -6.47
C LEU A 44 -5.76 4.59 -6.53
N VAL A 45 -6.44 5.68 -6.88
CA VAL A 45 -7.91 5.73 -7.04
C VAL A 45 -8.32 4.92 -8.27
N ARG A 46 -7.53 4.96 -9.34
CA ARG A 46 -7.78 4.10 -10.51
C ARG A 46 -7.60 2.63 -10.19
N LEU A 47 -6.54 2.27 -9.46
CA LEU A 47 -6.33 0.90 -9.04
C LEU A 47 -7.47 0.39 -8.13
N LYS A 48 -7.96 1.22 -7.21
CA LYS A 48 -9.12 0.87 -6.36
C LYS A 48 -10.38 0.66 -7.21
N ASN A 49 -10.61 1.49 -8.22
CA ASN A 49 -11.80 1.38 -9.06
C ASN A 49 -11.72 0.19 -10.04
N LEU A 50 -10.51 -0.29 -10.37
CA LEU A 50 -10.33 -1.50 -11.18
C LEU A 50 -10.45 -2.77 -10.34
N LEU A 51 -9.87 -2.79 -9.13
CA LEU A 51 -9.88 -3.96 -8.26
C LEU A 51 -11.17 -4.08 -7.44
N LEU A 52 -11.63 -2.99 -6.84
CA LEU A 52 -12.80 -2.91 -5.96
C LEU A 52 -13.97 -2.18 -6.61
N ASN A 53 -14.30 -2.54 -7.85
CA ASN A 53 -15.54 -2.09 -8.49
C ASN A 53 -16.72 -2.93 -8.00
N GLN A 54 -17.93 -2.37 -8.03
CA GLN A 54 -19.15 -3.11 -7.73
C GLN A 54 -19.36 -4.30 -8.67
N ALA A 55 -18.98 -4.15 -9.94
CA ALA A 55 -19.02 -5.25 -10.92
C ALA A 55 -18.02 -6.37 -10.56
N THR A 56 -16.78 -6.04 -10.21
CA THR A 56 -15.76 -7.04 -9.85
C THR A 56 -16.11 -7.76 -8.56
N LEU A 57 -16.64 -7.03 -7.56
CA LEU A 57 -17.12 -7.61 -6.30
C LEU A 57 -18.28 -8.59 -6.50
N ARG A 58 -19.23 -8.28 -7.40
CA ARG A 58 -20.33 -9.19 -7.74
C ARG A 58 -19.82 -10.48 -8.37
N THR A 59 -18.88 -10.39 -9.30
CA THR A 59 -18.26 -11.56 -9.94
C THR A 59 -17.50 -12.42 -8.92
N VAL A 60 -16.71 -11.79 -8.03
CA VAL A 60 -16.00 -12.51 -6.98
C VAL A 60 -16.97 -13.17 -6.00
N GLN A 61 -18.04 -12.47 -5.60
CA GLN A 61 -19.06 -13.03 -4.72
C GLN A 61 -19.73 -14.26 -5.34
N ALA A 62 -20.14 -14.19 -6.61
CA ALA A 62 -20.75 -15.31 -7.32
C ALA A 62 -19.78 -16.51 -7.39
N TRP A 63 -18.52 -16.25 -7.72
CA TRP A 63 -17.49 -17.28 -7.76
C TRP A 63 -17.27 -17.94 -6.39
N VAL A 64 -17.19 -17.16 -5.31
CA VAL A 64 -17.05 -17.67 -3.93
C VAL A 64 -18.24 -18.54 -3.54
N THR A 65 -19.46 -18.15 -3.90
CA THR A 65 -20.65 -18.96 -3.61
C THR A 65 -20.69 -20.27 -4.39
N GLU A 66 -20.23 -20.25 -5.65
CA GLU A 66 -20.16 -21.45 -6.50
C GLU A 66 -19.05 -22.41 -6.05
N HIS A 67 -17.88 -21.86 -5.70
CA HIS A 67 -16.67 -22.59 -5.30
C HIS A 67 -16.41 -22.51 -3.80
N TRP A 68 -17.45 -22.58 -2.97
CA TRP A 68 -17.36 -22.44 -1.51
C TRP A 68 -16.38 -23.46 -0.89
N TRP A 69 -16.31 -24.66 -1.47
CA TRP A 69 -15.39 -25.72 -1.05
C TRP A 69 -13.93 -25.31 -1.23
N ALA A 70 -13.59 -24.56 -2.28
CA ALA A 70 -12.21 -24.11 -2.53
C ALA A 70 -11.77 -23.10 -1.45
N VAL A 71 -12.69 -22.24 -1.01
CA VAL A 71 -12.45 -21.30 0.10
C VAL A 71 -12.21 -22.05 1.41
N LEU A 72 -12.99 -23.09 1.71
CA LEU A 72 -12.77 -23.92 2.89
C LEU A 72 -11.43 -24.67 2.82
N LEU A 73 -11.10 -25.26 1.67
CA LEU A 73 -9.82 -25.95 1.48
C LEU A 73 -8.64 -24.98 1.62
N ALA A 74 -8.73 -23.77 1.08
CA ALA A 74 -7.72 -22.74 1.25
C ALA A 74 -7.54 -22.33 2.73
N GLY A 75 -8.64 -22.18 3.47
CA GLY A 75 -8.62 -21.91 4.90
C GLY A 75 -7.95 -23.04 5.70
N VAL A 76 -8.32 -24.30 5.43
CA VAL A 76 -7.68 -25.47 6.07
C VAL A 76 -6.20 -25.54 5.72
N ALA A 77 -5.84 -25.37 4.45
CA ALA A 77 -4.45 -25.36 4.00
C ALA A 77 -3.62 -24.27 4.70
N LEU A 78 -4.18 -23.06 4.89
CA LEU A 78 -3.54 -21.98 5.62
C LEU A 78 -3.29 -22.34 7.08
N VAL A 79 -4.25 -22.96 7.77
CA VAL A 79 -4.09 -23.41 9.17
C VAL A 79 -3.04 -24.50 9.28
N VAL A 80 -3.05 -25.48 8.37
CA VAL A 80 -2.05 -26.55 8.32
C VAL A 80 -0.66 -25.97 8.05
N LEU A 81 -0.54 -25.04 7.10
CA LEU A 81 0.72 -24.37 6.78
C LEU A 81 1.22 -23.55 7.96
N MET A 82 0.35 -22.83 8.66
CA MET A 82 0.72 -22.07 9.85
C MET A 82 1.19 -23.00 10.97
N GLY A 83 0.49 -24.12 11.20
CA GLY A 83 0.90 -25.15 12.16
C GLY A 83 2.25 -25.78 11.81
N ALA A 84 2.46 -26.13 10.53
CA ALA A 84 3.71 -26.68 10.04
C ALA A 84 4.86 -25.66 10.17
N PHE A 85 4.61 -24.40 9.80
CA PHE A 85 5.56 -23.30 9.93
C PHE A 85 5.97 -23.10 11.38
N VAL A 86 4.99 -22.99 12.31
CA VAL A 86 5.28 -22.87 13.74
C VAL A 86 6.08 -24.07 14.24
N LYS A 87 5.74 -25.30 13.84
CA LYS A 87 6.50 -26.49 14.26
C LYS A 87 7.93 -26.49 13.74
N CYS A 88 8.15 -26.13 12.48
CA CYS A 88 9.48 -26.05 11.87
C CYS A 88 10.30 -24.91 12.48
N CYS A 89 9.70 -23.74 12.66
CA CYS A 89 10.37 -22.55 13.19
C CYS A 89 10.55 -22.59 14.72
N ALA A 90 9.74 -23.37 15.46
CA ALA A 90 9.85 -23.50 16.92
C ALA A 90 11.21 -24.03 17.37
N VAL A 91 11.91 -24.80 16.53
CA VAL A 91 13.27 -25.26 16.82
C VAL A 91 14.28 -24.10 16.82
N HIS A 92 13.99 -23.03 16.09
CA HIS A 92 14.82 -21.83 15.97
C HIS A 92 14.32 -20.65 16.81
N THR A 93 13.07 -20.66 17.26
CA THR A 93 12.51 -19.60 18.11
C THR A 93 12.98 -19.76 19.56
N PRO A 94 13.80 -18.84 20.10
CA PRO A 94 14.27 -18.92 21.48
C PRO A 94 13.10 -18.76 22.46
N SER A 95 13.06 -19.63 23.49
CA SER A 95 12.06 -19.59 24.56
C SER A 95 12.73 -19.33 25.89
N SER A 96 12.18 -18.43 26.71
CA SER A 96 12.70 -18.13 28.05
C SER A 96 12.33 -19.20 29.10
N ASN A 97 11.66 -20.30 28.69
CA ASN A 97 11.25 -21.37 29.59
C ASN A 97 12.45 -22.31 29.89
N PRO A 98 12.95 -22.36 31.13
CA PRO A 98 14.12 -23.16 31.50
C PRO A 98 13.89 -24.69 31.43
N LYS A 99 12.65 -25.16 31.27
CA LYS A 99 12.31 -26.59 31.11
C LYS A 99 12.39 -27.09 29.65
N ARG A 100 12.58 -26.20 28.67
CA ARG A 100 12.66 -26.58 27.24
C ARG A 100 14.11 -26.58 26.76
N PRO A 101 14.48 -27.49 25.84
CA PRO A 101 15.82 -27.47 25.24
C PRO A 101 16.06 -26.15 24.49
N PRO A 102 17.31 -25.65 24.47
CA PRO A 102 17.65 -24.39 23.82
C PRO A 102 17.42 -24.47 22.30
N ALA A 103 16.99 -23.35 21.72
CA ALA A 103 16.77 -23.24 20.28
C ALA A 103 18.08 -23.42 19.50
N ARG A 104 18.02 -24.14 18.37
CA ARG A 104 19.16 -24.37 17.48
C ARG A 104 19.44 -23.12 16.65
N ARG A 105 20.72 -22.77 16.48
CA ARG A 105 21.09 -21.64 15.60
C ARG A 105 20.98 -22.06 14.13
N LEU A 106 20.35 -21.22 13.31
CA LEU A 106 20.22 -21.44 11.85
C LEU A 106 21.58 -21.71 11.18
N SER A 107 22.63 -21.04 11.65
CA SER A 107 24.01 -21.20 11.17
C SER A 107 24.58 -22.62 11.34
N GLU A 108 24.12 -23.37 12.33
CA GLU A 108 24.57 -24.76 12.56
C GLU A 108 23.83 -25.76 11.67
N THR A 109 22.62 -25.41 11.21
CA THR A 109 21.79 -26.28 10.35
C THR A 109 22.15 -26.13 8.86
N LEU A 110 22.61 -24.94 8.45
CA LEU A 110 23.03 -24.64 7.07
C LEU A 110 24.49 -25.01 6.77
N ARG A 111 25.28 -25.40 7.78
CA ARG A 111 26.72 -25.71 7.63
C ARG A 111 26.95 -27.20 7.34
N ARG A 112 26.36 -27.72 6.26
CA ARG A 112 26.61 -29.07 5.76
C ARG A 112 27.00 -29.05 4.29
#